data_AF-A0AAE1IQ92-F1
#
_entry.id   AF-A0AAE1IQ92-F1
#
_cell.length_a   1.000
_cell.length_b   1.000
_cell.length_c   1.000
_cell.angle_alpha   90.00
_cell.angle_beta   90.00
_cell.angle_gamma   90.00
#
_symmetry.space_group_name_H-M   'P 1'
#
loop_
_entity.id
_entity.type
_entity.pdbx_description
1 polymer ?
#
loop_
_entity_poly.entity_id
_entity_poly.type
_entity_poly.pdbx_seq_one_letter_code
_entity_poly.pdbx_strand_id
1 'polypeptide(L)'
;MLAFSKITKPLIASMVLECYYNTIEACALHVCPLTTNLPFIHGVENHLQQKQKDTSMWQLCANNLKLNPQSILNCYTSGLGNKLILQNAEETLKLNPPPKYLPRVTTVNNEPIFRDYNNVIKYICDAYRGKSKPSACKSTISVPQTPSLCDPPEAKLESPQSLSDARKL
;
A
#
# COMPACT_ATOMS: atom_id res chain seq x y z
N MET A 1 34.26 -8.55 3.39
CA MET A 1 33.04 -9.29 3.77
C MET A 1 32.20 -8.60 4.86
N LEU A 2 32.80 -8.02 5.91
CA LEU A 2 32.06 -7.36 7.00
C LEU A 2 31.22 -6.12 6.59
N ALA A 3 31.69 -5.32 5.62
CA ALA A 3 30.96 -4.12 5.16
C ALA A 3 29.69 -4.46 4.35
N PHE A 4 29.75 -5.47 3.49
CA PHE A 4 28.58 -5.97 2.75
C PHE A 4 27.51 -6.51 3.70
N SER A 5 27.90 -7.28 4.72
CA SER A 5 26.98 -7.80 5.74
C SER A 5 26.26 -6.68 6.53
N LYS A 6 26.94 -5.57 6.82
CA LYS A 6 26.35 -4.43 7.53
C LYS A 6 25.30 -3.67 6.71
N ILE A 7 25.41 -3.68 5.38
CA ILE A 7 24.48 -3.00 4.47
C ILE A 7 23.33 -3.92 4.05
N THR A 8 23.57 -5.22 3.87
CA THR A 8 22.52 -6.15 3.41
C THR A 8 21.57 -6.60 4.52
N LYS A 9 22.03 -6.73 5.77
CA LYS A 9 21.17 -7.14 6.92
C LYS A 9 19.96 -6.22 7.12
N PRO A 10 20.12 -4.88 7.13
CA PRO A 10 18.99 -3.96 7.28
C PRO A 10 17.98 -4.02 6.13
N LEU A 11 18.45 -4.19 4.89
CA LEU A 11 17.62 -4.29 3.69
C LEU A 11 16.80 -5.59 3.69
N ILE A 12 17.44 -6.73 3.97
CA ILE A 12 16.77 -8.03 4.07
C ILE A 12 15.73 -8.03 5.20
N ALA A 13 16.06 -7.43 6.36
CA ALA A 13 15.11 -7.30 7.46
C ALA A 13 13.89 -6.44 7.08
N SER A 14 14.06 -5.41 6.24
CA SER A 14 12.94 -4.62 5.71
C SER A 14 12.00 -5.45 4.84
N MET A 15 12.55 -6.30 3.97
CA MET A 15 11.76 -7.15 3.07
C MET A 15 11.01 -8.25 3.82
N VAL A 16 11.60 -8.87 4.84
CA VAL A 16 10.92 -9.88 5.67
C VAL A 16 9.77 -9.25 6.46
N LEU A 17 9.96 -8.04 6.98
CA LEU A 17 8.94 -7.30 7.72
C LEU A 17 7.77 -6.91 6.81
N GLU A 18 8.06 -6.44 5.59
CA GLU A 18 7.05 -6.11 4.58
C GLU A 18 6.18 -7.32 4.25
N CYS A 19 6.78 -8.49 3.95
CA CYS A 19 6.02 -9.72 3.70
C CYS A 19 5.14 -10.13 4.89
N TYR A 20 5.64 -9.96 6.12
CA TYR A 20 4.87 -10.24 7.33
C TYR A 20 3.62 -9.36 7.41
N TYR A 21 3.78 -8.04 7.29
CA TYR A 21 2.64 -7.12 7.41
C TYR A 21 1.68 -7.20 6.22
N ASN A 22 2.18 -7.41 4.99
CA ASN A 22 1.32 -7.69 3.84
C ASN A 22 0.38 -8.87 4.12
N THR A 23 0.90 -9.93 4.76
CA THR A 23 0.10 -11.12 5.11
C THR A 23 -0.91 -10.82 6.23
N ILE A 24 -0.52 -10.05 7.25
CA ILE A 24 -1.41 -9.62 8.34
C ILE A 24 -2.56 -8.76 7.79
N GLU A 25 -2.26 -7.80 6.91
CA GLU A 25 -3.25 -6.92 6.30
C GLU A 25 -4.17 -7.66 5.34
N ALA A 26 -3.64 -8.59 4.53
CA ALA A 26 -4.46 -9.48 3.71
C ALA A 26 -5.42 -10.31 4.56
N CYS A 27 -4.95 -10.84 5.69
CA CYS A 27 -5.80 -11.54 6.65
C CYS A 27 -6.86 -10.62 7.27
N ALA A 28 -6.51 -9.39 7.62
CA ALA A 28 -7.48 -8.41 8.15
C ALA A 28 -8.55 -8.04 7.12
N LEU A 29 -8.19 -7.84 5.85
CA LEU A 29 -9.16 -7.64 4.77
C LEU A 29 -10.13 -8.82 4.63
N HIS A 30 -9.64 -10.05 4.85
CA HIS A 30 -10.43 -11.27 4.72
C HIS A 30 -11.39 -11.50 5.91
N VAL A 31 -10.92 -11.30 7.15
CA VAL A 31 -11.68 -11.68 8.36
C VAL A 31 -12.45 -10.53 9.01
N CYS A 32 -12.11 -9.28 8.71
CA CYS A 32 -12.74 -8.11 9.32
C CYS A 32 -13.73 -7.42 8.37
N PRO A 33 -14.83 -6.85 8.89
CA PRO A 33 -15.74 -6.01 8.12
C PRO A 33 -15.03 -4.84 7.43
N LEU A 34 -15.55 -4.38 6.29
CA LEU A 34 -15.01 -3.23 5.55
C LEU A 34 -14.95 -1.95 6.40
N THR A 35 -15.88 -1.79 7.34
CA THR A 35 -15.95 -0.64 8.25
C THR A 35 -14.77 -0.57 9.22
N THR A 36 -14.03 -1.67 9.41
CA THR A 36 -12.93 -1.76 10.38
C THR A 36 -11.62 -2.22 9.76
N ASN A 37 -11.64 -2.92 8.62
CA ASN A 37 -10.42 -3.40 7.97
C ASN A 37 -9.55 -2.26 7.40
N LEU A 38 -10.14 -1.24 6.76
CA LEU A 38 -9.40 -0.10 6.23
C LEU A 38 -8.82 0.79 7.36
N PRO A 39 -9.59 1.14 8.42
CA PRO A 39 -9.01 1.79 9.60
C PRO A 39 -7.89 0.98 10.26
N PHE A 40 -7.99 -0.35 10.27
CA PHE A 40 -6.95 -1.22 10.81
C PHE A 40 -5.65 -1.10 10.00
N ILE A 41 -5.73 -1.24 8.67
CA ILE A 41 -4.58 -1.11 7.76
C ILE A 41 -3.96 0.28 7.92
N HIS A 42 -4.78 1.33 7.95
CA HIS A 42 -4.29 2.69 8.16
C HIS A 42 -3.51 2.84 9.48
N GLY A 43 -4.00 2.22 10.56
CA GLY A 43 -3.29 2.18 11.84
C GLY A 43 -1.93 1.49 11.73
N VAL A 44 -1.88 0.31 11.10
CA VAL A 44 -0.64 -0.45 10.88
C VAL A 44 0.38 0.35 10.07
N GLU A 45 -0.05 0.88 8.92
CA GLU A 45 0.80 1.68 8.02
C GLU A 45 1.38 2.93 8.71
N ASN A 46 0.57 3.65 9.48
CA ASN A 46 1.05 4.81 10.25
C ASN A 46 2.15 4.43 11.27
N HIS A 47 2.03 3.27 11.92
CA HIS A 47 3.06 2.79 12.85
C HIS A 47 4.35 2.37 12.14
N LEU A 48 4.24 1.72 10.98
CA LEU A 48 5.40 1.32 10.17
C LEU A 48 6.19 2.53 9.67
N GLN A 49 5.49 3.59 9.25
CA GLN A 49 6.11 4.86 8.86
C GLN A 49 6.89 5.51 10.00
N GLN A 50 6.40 5.40 11.24
CA GLN A 50 7.08 5.90 12.44
C GLN A 50 8.29 5.03 12.86
N LYS A 51 8.66 4.01 12.07
CA LYS A 51 9.77 3.06 12.34
C LYS A 51 9.64 2.33 13.68
N GLN A 52 8.42 2.19 14.19
CA GLN A 52 8.15 1.33 15.35
C GLN A 52 8.07 -0.12 14.87
N LYS A 53 9.22 -0.80 14.86
CA LYS A 53 9.39 -2.15 14.28
C LYS A 53 9.04 -3.28 15.24
N ASP A 54 8.03 -3.10 16.07
CA ASP A 54 7.52 -4.18 16.92
C ASP A 54 6.43 -4.94 16.16
N THR A 55 6.69 -6.21 15.88
CA THR A 55 5.79 -7.11 15.15
C THR A 55 4.43 -7.31 15.85
N SER A 56 4.30 -6.91 17.12
CA SER A 56 3.04 -6.93 17.87
C SER A 56 2.19 -5.66 17.67
N MET A 57 2.70 -4.60 17.03
CA MET A 57 2.00 -3.30 16.90
C MET A 57 0.63 -3.40 16.23
N TRP A 58 0.47 -4.29 15.25
CA TRP A 58 -0.83 -4.45 14.59
C TRP A 58 -1.90 -4.95 15.57
N GLN A 59 -1.53 -5.66 16.64
CA GLN A 59 -2.49 -6.10 17.66
C GLN A 59 -3.04 -4.91 18.44
N LEU A 60 -2.23 -3.88 18.67
CA LEU A 60 -2.70 -2.61 19.26
C LEU A 60 -3.70 -1.91 18.34
N CYS A 61 -3.43 -1.88 17.02
CA CYS A 61 -4.38 -1.34 16.03
C CYS A 61 -5.71 -2.11 16.05
N ALA A 62 -5.65 -3.45 16.10
CA ALA A 62 -6.83 -4.30 16.20
C ALA A 62 -7.63 -4.02 17.50
N ASN A 63 -6.94 -3.95 18.64
CA ASN A 63 -7.56 -3.68 19.94
C ASN A 63 -8.23 -2.30 19.98
N ASN A 64 -7.58 -1.26 19.44
CA ASN A 64 -8.15 0.10 19.37
C ASN A 64 -9.45 0.14 18.56
N LEU A 65 -9.59 -0.74 17.57
CA LEU A 65 -10.78 -0.89 16.74
C LEU A 65 -11.77 -1.93 17.26
N LYS A 66 -11.53 -2.49 18.46
CA LYS A 66 -12.32 -3.56 19.07
C LYS A 66 -12.45 -4.80 18.18
N LEU A 67 -11.44 -5.04 17.34
CA LEU A 67 -11.30 -6.27 16.56
C LEU A 67 -10.73 -7.37 17.46
N ASN A 68 -11.01 -8.63 17.11
CA ASN A 68 -10.36 -9.77 17.74
C ASN A 68 -9.02 -10.07 17.03
N PRO A 69 -7.85 -9.77 17.62
CA PRO A 69 -6.56 -10.03 16.99
C PRO A 69 -6.35 -11.52 16.70
N GLN A 70 -6.99 -12.41 17.48
CA GLN A 70 -6.87 -13.86 17.29
C GLN A 70 -7.44 -14.31 15.94
N SER A 71 -8.48 -13.65 15.41
CA SER A 71 -9.03 -13.99 14.11
C SER A 71 -8.02 -13.74 12.98
N ILE A 72 -7.31 -12.61 13.05
CA ILE A 72 -6.23 -12.26 12.10
C ILE A 72 -5.06 -13.22 12.27
N LEU A 73 -4.66 -13.49 13.53
CA LEU A 73 -3.57 -14.41 13.83
C LEU A 73 -3.86 -15.83 13.34
N ASN A 74 -5.08 -16.33 13.50
CA ASN A 74 -5.50 -17.65 13.02
C ASN A 74 -5.43 -17.74 11.48
N CYS A 75 -5.82 -16.68 10.76
CA CYS A 75 -5.64 -16.61 9.32
C CYS A 75 -4.16 -16.68 8.92
N TYR A 76 -3.29 -15.96 9.65
CA TYR A 76 -1.86 -15.97 9.42
C TYR A 76 -1.25 -17.36 9.68
N THR A 77 -1.50 -17.96 10.85
CA THR A 77 -0.88 -19.21 11.28
C THR A 77 -1.44 -20.45 10.59
N SER A 78 -2.68 -20.43 10.12
CA SER A 78 -3.27 -21.54 9.36
C SER A 78 -2.71 -21.69 7.93
N GLY A 79 -1.91 -20.73 7.45
CA GLY A 79 -1.44 -20.68 6.07
C GLY A 79 -2.46 -20.12 5.08
N LEU A 80 -3.66 -19.71 5.54
CA LEU A 80 -4.63 -19.01 4.71
C LEU A 80 -4.06 -17.66 4.21
N GLY A 81 -3.32 -16.94 5.05
CA GLY A 81 -2.64 -15.70 4.67
C GLY A 81 -1.74 -15.86 3.43
N ASN A 82 -0.99 -16.97 3.32
CA ASN A 82 -0.14 -17.24 2.16
C ASN A 82 -0.96 -17.41 0.87
N LYS A 83 -2.14 -18.05 0.96
CA LYS A 83 -3.05 -18.20 -0.20
C LYS A 83 -3.59 -16.84 -0.64
N LEU A 84 -3.94 -15.97 0.31
CA LEU A 84 -4.40 -14.61 0.02
C LEU A 84 -3.31 -13.77 -0.65
N ILE A 85 -2.05 -13.87 -0.20
CA ILE A 85 -0.93 -13.18 -0.84
C ILE A 85 -0.68 -13.66 -2.26
N LEU A 86 -0.78 -14.98 -2.52
CA LEU A 86 -0.68 -15.51 -3.89
C LEU A 86 -1.81 -14.98 -4.79
N GLN A 87 -3.04 -14.91 -4.29
CA GLN A 87 -4.16 -14.30 -5.01
C GLN A 87 -3.92 -12.82 -5.30
N ASN A 88 -3.43 -12.06 -4.33
CA ASN A 88 -3.07 -10.65 -4.52
C ASN A 88 -1.95 -10.48 -5.56
N ALA A 89 -0.98 -11.40 -5.59
CA ALA A 89 0.07 -11.41 -6.60
C ALA A 89 -0.50 -11.66 -8.01
N GLU A 90 -1.40 -12.64 -8.16
CA GLU A 90 -2.09 -12.89 -9.43
C GLU A 90 -2.89 -11.68 -9.91
N GLU A 91 -3.66 -11.04 -9.03
CA GLU A 91 -4.41 -9.82 -9.37
C GLU A 91 -3.48 -8.67 -9.77
N THR A 92 -2.35 -8.52 -9.07
CA THR A 92 -1.33 -7.51 -9.41
C THR A 92 -0.69 -7.77 -10.77
N LEU A 93 -0.41 -9.04 -11.10
CA LEU A 93 0.17 -9.44 -12.39
C LEU A 93 -0.80 -9.27 -13.56
N LYS A 94 -2.11 -9.33 -13.31
CA LYS A 94 -3.16 -9.08 -14.33
C LYS A 94 -3.34 -7.59 -14.65
N LEU A 95 -2.76 -6.68 -13.86
CA LEU A 95 -2.90 -5.25 -14.10
C LEU A 95 -2.28 -4.85 -15.45
N ASN A 96 -3.07 -4.15 -16.26
CA ASN A 96 -2.66 -3.63 -17.56
C ASN A 96 -2.74 -2.09 -17.56
N PRO A 97 -1.67 -1.36 -17.93
CA PRO A 97 -0.31 -1.85 -18.17
C PRO A 97 0.30 -2.46 -16.90
N PRO A 98 1.36 -3.27 -16.96
CA PRO A 98 2.06 -3.75 -15.75
C PRO A 98 2.51 -2.58 -14.86
N PRO A 99 2.44 -2.72 -13.52
CA PRO A 99 2.89 -1.66 -12.60
C PRO A 99 4.39 -1.41 -12.75
N LYS A 100 4.76 -0.14 -12.94
CA LYS A 100 6.18 0.28 -12.99
C LYS A 100 6.73 0.68 -11.62
N TYR A 101 5.85 0.98 -10.67
CA TYR A 101 6.16 1.37 -9.30
C TYR A 101 4.90 1.18 -8.43
N LEU A 102 5.10 1.22 -7.11
CA LEU A 102 4.06 1.29 -6.09
C LEU A 102 4.08 2.66 -5.38
N PRO A 103 2.99 3.10 -4.74
CA PRO A 103 1.64 2.52 -4.83
C PRO A 103 1.05 2.65 -6.23
N ARG A 104 0.18 1.71 -6.62
CA ARG A 104 -0.59 1.80 -7.86
C ARG A 104 -2.05 2.09 -7.52
N VAL A 105 -2.57 3.19 -8.07
CA VAL A 105 -3.97 3.60 -7.92
C VAL A 105 -4.63 3.64 -9.29
N THR A 106 -5.79 3.02 -9.41
CA THR A 106 -6.61 2.99 -10.63
C THR A 106 -7.98 3.60 -10.37
N THR A 107 -8.57 4.19 -11.41
CA THR A 107 -9.98 4.57 -11.42
C THR A 107 -10.88 3.35 -11.44
N VAL A 108 -12.20 3.56 -11.28
CA VAL A 108 -13.22 2.50 -11.38
C VAL A 108 -13.28 1.82 -12.74
N ASN A 109 -12.64 2.37 -13.78
CA ASN A 109 -12.56 1.77 -15.12
C ASN A 109 -11.19 1.16 -15.39
N ASN A 110 -10.42 0.84 -14.35
CA ASN A 110 -9.06 0.26 -14.42
C ASN A 110 -7.99 1.18 -15.03
N GLU A 111 -8.30 2.44 -15.33
CA GLU A 111 -7.30 3.41 -15.79
C GLU A 111 -6.40 3.87 -14.64
N PRO A 112 -5.07 3.78 -14.74
CA PRO A 112 -4.15 4.23 -13.70
C PRO A 112 -4.09 5.76 -13.61
N ILE A 113 -4.09 6.30 -12.38
CA ILE A 113 -3.87 7.75 -12.14
C ILE A 113 -2.38 8.11 -11.95
N PHE A 114 -1.50 7.11 -12.12
CA PHE A 114 -0.05 7.24 -11.98
C PHE A 114 0.38 7.90 -10.66
N ARG A 115 1.06 9.05 -10.71
CA ARG A 115 1.51 9.80 -9.51
C ARG A 115 0.59 10.96 -9.15
N ASP A 116 -0.58 11.05 -9.78
CA ASP A 116 -1.53 12.14 -9.53
C ASP A 116 -2.42 11.89 -8.31
N TYR A 117 -1.80 11.54 -7.18
CA TYR A 117 -2.50 11.14 -5.95
C TYR A 117 -3.32 12.27 -5.33
N ASN A 118 -2.87 13.52 -5.52
CA ASN A 118 -3.57 14.71 -5.01
C ASN A 118 -4.94 14.91 -5.68
N ASN A 119 -5.14 14.33 -6.86
CA ASN A 119 -6.39 14.43 -7.62
C ASN A 119 -7.28 13.18 -7.52
N VAL A 120 -7.00 12.23 -6.60
CA VAL A 120 -7.83 11.02 -6.41
C VAL A 120 -9.32 11.35 -6.28
N ILE A 121 -9.67 12.37 -5.47
CA ILE A 121 -11.06 12.80 -5.31
C ILE A 121 -11.67 13.29 -6.62
N LYS A 122 -10.91 14.06 -7.41
CA LYS A 122 -11.34 14.51 -8.74
C LYS A 122 -11.63 13.31 -9.64
N TYR A 123 -10.73 12.33 -9.72
CA TYR A 123 -10.94 11.13 -10.53
C TYR A 123 -12.18 10.33 -10.11
N ILE A 124 -12.40 10.18 -8.79
CA ILE A 124 -13.62 9.54 -8.25
C ILE A 124 -14.87 10.31 -8.69
N CYS A 125 -14.86 11.63 -8.56
CA CYS A 125 -16.00 12.49 -8.87
C CYS A 125 -16.30 12.60 -10.38
N ASP A 126 -15.28 12.51 -11.22
CA ASP A 126 -15.42 12.48 -12.68
C ASP A 126 -15.99 11.14 -13.16
N ALA A 127 -15.60 10.03 -12.50
CA ALA A 127 -16.12 8.70 -12.82
C ALA A 127 -17.52 8.42 -12.28
N TYR A 128 -17.98 9.19 -11.27
CA TYR A 128 -19.29 9.00 -10.66
C TYR A 128 -20.43 9.40 -11.61
N ARG A 129 -21.24 8.41 -12.02
CA ARG A 129 -22.38 8.57 -12.95
C ARG A 129 -23.74 8.76 -12.27
N GLY A 130 -23.78 8.76 -10.94
CA GLY A 130 -25.03 8.97 -10.19
C GLY A 130 -25.54 10.41 -10.33
N LYS A 131 -26.87 10.58 -10.33
CA LYS A 131 -27.51 11.90 -10.49
C LYS A 131 -27.16 12.88 -9.36
N SER A 132 -27.08 12.37 -8.14
CA SER A 132 -26.78 13.16 -6.95
C SER A 132 -25.31 13.00 -6.55
N LYS A 133 -24.43 13.85 -7.09
CA LYS A 133 -23.01 13.85 -6.73
C LYS A 133 -22.82 14.20 -5.24
N PRO A 134 -21.94 13.48 -4.50
CA PRO A 134 -21.57 13.82 -3.13
C PRO A 134 -21.08 15.27 -3.00
N SER A 135 -21.24 15.87 -1.81
CA SER A 135 -20.78 17.25 -1.54
C SER A 135 -19.28 17.43 -1.80
N ALA A 136 -18.47 16.41 -1.50
CA ALA A 136 -17.03 16.40 -1.76
C ALA A 136 -16.69 16.62 -3.26
N CYS A 137 -17.60 16.28 -4.18
CA CYS A 137 -17.42 16.51 -5.62
C CYS A 137 -17.77 17.91 -6.09
N LYS A 138 -18.32 18.76 -5.20
CA LYS A 138 -18.67 20.15 -5.50
C LYS A 138 -17.55 21.12 -5.13
N SER A 139 -16.64 20.67 -4.26
CA SER A 139 -15.56 21.48 -3.74
C SER A 139 -14.34 21.41 -4.68
N THR A 140 -13.76 22.55 -5.02
CA THR A 140 -12.36 22.62 -5.47
C THR A 140 -11.48 22.34 -4.26
N ILE A 141 -11.41 21.08 -3.80
CA ILE A 141 -10.52 20.69 -2.71
C ILE A 141 -9.10 20.75 -3.27
N SER A 142 -8.48 21.92 -3.24
CA SER A 142 -7.05 21.98 -3.00
C SER A 142 -6.87 21.38 -1.61
N VAL A 143 -6.55 20.09 -1.56
CA VAL A 143 -6.08 19.45 -0.32
C VAL A 143 -5.00 20.39 0.20
N PRO A 144 -5.09 20.92 1.44
CA PRO A 144 -4.02 21.73 1.99
C PRO A 144 -2.71 20.98 1.76
N GLN A 145 -1.78 21.60 1.05
CA GLN A 145 -0.43 21.05 0.86
C GLN A 145 0.31 21.13 2.20
N THR A 146 -0.16 20.39 3.20
CA THR A 146 0.76 19.83 4.19
C THR A 146 1.70 18.93 3.40
N PRO A 147 3.04 19.07 3.52
CA PRO A 147 3.96 18.17 2.87
C PRO A 147 3.53 16.74 3.17
N SER A 148 3.15 16.01 2.13
CA SER A 148 2.92 14.59 2.29
C SER A 148 4.28 13.99 2.67
N LEU A 149 4.31 13.12 3.68
CA LEU A 149 5.54 12.42 4.08
C LEU A 149 6.11 11.49 2.99
N CYS A 150 5.48 11.47 1.80
CA CYS A 150 5.77 10.55 0.71
C CYS A 150 6.29 11.24 -0.56
N ASP A 151 6.56 12.54 -0.57
CA ASP A 151 7.26 13.15 -1.69
C ASP A 151 8.76 12.82 -1.58
N PRO A 152 9.36 12.08 -2.54
CA PRO A 152 10.81 12.01 -2.63
C PRO A 152 11.34 13.44 -2.87
N PRO A 153 12.51 13.82 -2.29
CA PRO A 153 13.13 15.09 -2.66
C PRO A 153 13.27 15.11 -4.18
N GLU A 154 12.81 16.18 -4.82
CA GLU A 154 12.84 16.38 -6.27
C GLU A 154 14.23 16.04 -6.82
N ALA A 155 14.41 14.81 -7.28
CA ALA A 155 15.54 14.46 -8.11
C ALA A 155 15.23 15.11 -9.45
N LYS A 156 15.96 16.20 -9.76
CA LYS A 156 15.99 16.79 -11.10
C LYS A 156 16.14 15.65 -12.11
N LEU A 157 15.10 15.47 -12.91
CA LEU A 157 15.07 14.48 -13.98
C LEU A 157 16.05 14.92 -15.06
N GLU A 158 17.30 14.46 -14.98
CA GLU A 158 18.18 14.49 -16.15
C GLU A 158 17.72 13.42 -17.14
N SER A 159 17.63 13.84 -18.41
CA SER A 159 17.03 13.07 -19.50
C SER A 159 17.84 11.80 -19.86
N PRO A 160 17.22 10.80 -20.51
CA PRO A 160 17.72 9.43 -20.56
C PRO A 160 18.64 9.17 -21.75
N GLN A 161 19.88 8.77 -21.49
CA GLN A 161 20.69 8.01 -22.44
C GLN A 161 21.38 6.84 -21.72
N SER A 162 21.30 5.68 -22.37
CA SER A 162 21.89 4.37 -22.03
C SER A 162 21.13 3.48 -21.03
N LEU A 163 20.04 2.88 -21.48
CA LEU A 163 19.58 1.58 -20.95
C LEU A 163 19.44 0.59 -22.11
N SER A 164 20.56 0.16 -22.69
CA SER A 164 20.60 -0.90 -23.72
C SER A 164 21.15 -2.24 -23.24
N ASP A 165 21.74 -2.34 -22.04
CA ASP A 165 22.62 -3.48 -21.76
C ASP A 165 22.12 -4.49 -20.72
N ALA A 166 20.90 -4.35 -20.20
CA ALA A 166 20.35 -5.28 -19.21
C ALA A 166 19.47 -6.41 -19.80
N ARG A 167 19.77 -6.89 -21.01
CA ARG A 167 19.10 -8.04 -21.64
C ARG A 167 20.01 -9.26 -21.87
N LYS A 168 21.16 -9.31 -21.22
CA LYS A 168 22.00 -10.51 -21.19
C LYS A 168 22.60 -10.69 -19.80
N LEU A 169 21.88 -11.42 -18.95
CA LEU A 169 22.39 -12.32 -17.91
C LEU A 169 21.22 -13.20 -17.46
#